data_AF-A0A821Y8C0-F1
#
_entry.id   AF-A0A821Y8C0-F1
#
_cell.length_a   1.000
_cell.length_b   1.000
_cell.length_c   1.000
_cell.angle_alpha   90.00
_cell.angle_beta   90.00
_cell.angle_gamma   90.00
#
_symmetry.space_group_name_H-M   'P 1'
#
loop_
_entity.id
_entity.type
_entity.pdbx_description
1 polymer ?
#
loop_
_entity_poly.entity_id
_entity_poly.type
_entity_poly.pdbx_seq_one_letter_code
_entity_poly.pdbx_strand_id
1 'polypeptide(L)'
;MAARFKSAISSIKRSNFGGLKDTIRSHIPNTNNDASYMSNEYIHASFFNDDNFLSIIKCLDGGYEISKDCIEYMENYLELLQEFIDSLYSYSKKWRTKINQQSSVSSYHTTKLAQRDTVSTPKRRAEILQKQYDAILKVITTYRTQVDRMYPNDRVGTTRKHHRTEAMKNLFKEASSALCKLSSKLEKLHEQEKKAKDTLHNANVQCENLSFEPTASKTKISAAKDNQSKRQDKLDEIQREIERTEEEYNQEYENYRSKAMNIYEKCRALEKERLDLLGETLIQFNNAAFSSEYSNEEHEIYEDLMLKLKVERDSLKDLDFWAKTYHVYDSTTSLSSEKSHNESISSQTTTRKTKESHKNETEDLTTKEETTPESVAEVEEEQSQADTITTTSTKTKSKKTKNNTKTESTTTNTTESIQV
;
A
#
# COMPACT_ATOMS: atom_id res chain seq x y z
N MET A 1 -32.14 27.16 -20.66
CA MET A 1 -31.33 25.90 -20.73
C MET A 1 -30.81 25.44 -19.36
N ALA A 2 -30.23 26.33 -18.53
CA ALA A 2 -29.56 26.01 -17.26
C ALA A 2 -30.33 25.07 -16.28
N ALA A 3 -31.66 25.13 -16.21
CA ALA A 3 -32.45 24.26 -15.32
C ALA A 3 -32.27 22.75 -15.61
N ARG A 4 -32.14 22.35 -16.88
CA ARG A 4 -31.89 20.94 -17.25
C ARG A 4 -30.47 20.48 -16.91
N PHE A 5 -29.49 21.40 -16.90
CA PHE A 5 -28.12 21.10 -16.47
C PHE A 5 -28.04 20.89 -14.94
N LYS A 6 -28.70 21.76 -14.16
CA LYS A 6 -28.88 21.55 -12.70
C LYS A 6 -29.62 20.24 -12.40
N SER A 7 -30.64 19.88 -13.18
CA SER A 7 -31.36 18.61 -13.03
C SER A 7 -30.46 17.39 -13.23
N ALA A 8 -29.69 17.32 -14.33
CA ALA A 8 -28.77 16.20 -14.57
C ALA A 8 -27.72 16.03 -13.46
N ILE A 9 -27.12 17.14 -12.98
CA ILE A 9 -26.18 17.13 -11.85
C ILE A 9 -26.88 16.71 -10.55
N SER A 10 -28.16 17.06 -10.36
CA SER A 10 -28.93 16.65 -9.17
C SER A 10 -29.31 15.18 -9.16
N SER A 11 -29.49 14.54 -10.32
CA SER A 11 -29.74 13.09 -10.40
C SER A 11 -28.48 12.28 -10.08
N ILE A 12 -27.33 12.68 -10.64
CA ILE A 12 -26.02 12.05 -10.34
C ILE A 12 -25.70 12.20 -8.83
N LYS A 13 -26.05 13.34 -8.22
CA LYS A 13 -25.92 13.55 -6.76
C LYS A 13 -26.97 12.86 -5.89
N ARG A 14 -27.87 12.02 -6.43
CA ARG A 14 -28.93 11.34 -5.66
C ARG A 14 -28.95 9.81 -5.75
N SER A 15 -28.33 9.18 -6.75
CA SER A 15 -28.32 7.70 -6.84
C SER A 15 -27.19 7.06 -6.04
N ASN A 16 -25.93 7.52 -6.21
CA ASN A 16 -24.75 6.79 -5.69
C ASN A 16 -24.01 7.52 -4.56
N PHE A 17 -24.33 8.79 -4.27
CA PHE A 17 -23.58 9.63 -3.32
C PHE A 17 -24.18 9.74 -1.90
N GLY A 18 -25.28 9.03 -1.62
CA GLY A 18 -25.86 8.93 -0.27
C GLY A 18 -24.95 8.14 0.66
N GLY A 19 -24.72 6.86 0.32
CA GLY A 19 -23.87 5.95 1.09
C GLY A 19 -22.49 6.53 1.40
N LEU A 20 -21.77 7.05 0.38
CA LEU A 20 -20.41 7.56 0.60
C LEU A 20 -20.34 8.72 1.62
N LYS A 21 -21.39 9.57 1.73
CA LYS A 21 -21.41 10.63 2.73
C LYS A 21 -21.67 10.11 4.14
N ASP A 22 -22.53 9.11 4.29
CA ASP A 22 -22.84 8.55 5.61
C ASP A 22 -21.75 7.55 6.08
N THR A 23 -21.06 6.88 5.14
CA THR A 23 -19.82 6.12 5.41
C THR A 23 -18.70 7.07 5.85
N ILE A 24 -18.39 8.13 5.10
CA ILE A 24 -17.32 9.07 5.49
C ILE A 24 -17.69 9.79 6.81
N ARG A 25 -18.96 10.14 7.04
CA ARG A 25 -19.38 10.80 8.29
C ARG A 25 -19.50 9.87 9.50
N SER A 26 -19.48 8.56 9.31
CA SER A 26 -19.29 7.56 10.38
C SER A 26 -17.83 7.17 10.60
N HIS A 27 -16.93 7.49 9.65
CA HIS A 27 -15.50 7.16 9.70
C HIS A 27 -14.57 8.38 9.87
N ILE A 28 -15.11 9.56 10.15
CA ILE A 28 -14.36 10.69 10.73
C ILE A 28 -14.66 10.71 12.22
N PRO A 29 -13.71 10.32 13.10
CA PRO A 29 -13.88 10.46 14.54
C PRO A 29 -14.13 11.93 14.90
N ASN A 30 -15.14 12.18 15.74
CA ASN A 30 -15.43 13.52 16.22
C ASN A 30 -14.41 13.89 17.31
N THR A 31 -13.28 14.48 16.91
CA THR A 31 -12.03 14.63 17.69
C THR A 31 -12.15 15.39 19.01
N ASN A 32 -13.33 15.89 19.36
CA ASN A 32 -13.57 16.72 20.55
C ASN A 32 -14.35 16.00 21.66
N ASN A 33 -14.57 14.68 21.59
CA ASN A 33 -15.06 13.91 22.76
C ASN A 33 -14.77 12.39 22.76
N ASP A 34 -14.16 11.84 21.71
CA ASP A 34 -14.11 10.38 21.52
C ASP A 34 -12.92 9.70 22.24
N ALA A 35 -13.04 9.52 23.55
CA ALA A 35 -12.08 8.79 24.39
C ALA A 35 -12.09 7.25 24.16
N SER A 36 -12.82 6.76 23.14
CA SER A 36 -12.97 5.33 22.83
C SER A 36 -11.67 4.67 22.30
N TYR A 37 -10.70 5.44 21.83
CA TYR A 37 -9.44 4.92 21.27
C TYR A 37 -8.47 4.28 22.30
N MET A 38 -8.88 4.15 23.57
CA MET A 38 -8.04 3.69 24.69
C MET A 38 -8.64 2.51 25.48
N SER A 39 -9.56 1.74 24.90
CA SER A 39 -10.05 0.47 25.48
C SER A 39 -9.48 -0.77 24.78
N ASN A 40 -8.16 -0.78 24.50
CA ASN A 40 -7.46 -2.04 24.30
C ASN A 40 -7.36 -2.71 25.68
N GLU A 41 -8.28 -3.64 25.95
CA GLU A 41 -8.51 -4.30 27.25
C GLU A 41 -7.43 -5.36 27.57
N TYR A 42 -6.16 -4.95 27.43
CA TYR A 42 -4.99 -5.68 27.86
C TYR A 42 -4.23 -4.81 28.85
N ILE A 43 -4.58 -4.95 30.13
CA ILE A 43 -3.61 -4.75 31.21
C ILE A 43 -2.57 -5.85 31.03
N HIS A 44 -1.58 -5.59 30.17
CA HIS A 44 -0.57 -6.58 29.83
C HIS A 44 0.19 -6.97 31.10
N ALA A 45 0.02 -8.22 31.50
CA ALA A 45 0.93 -8.86 32.43
C ALA A 45 2.37 -8.68 31.93
N SER A 46 3.31 -8.56 32.86
CA SER A 46 4.70 -8.19 32.57
C SER A 46 5.26 -8.98 31.38
N PHE A 47 5.91 -8.28 30.45
CA PHE A 47 6.54 -8.84 29.25
C PHE A 47 7.53 -9.98 29.58
N PHE A 48 8.15 -9.93 30.76
CA PHE A 48 9.08 -10.95 31.25
C PHE A 48 8.39 -12.21 31.81
N ASN A 49 7.07 -12.25 31.88
CA ASN A 49 6.31 -13.40 32.38
C ASN A 49 5.82 -14.26 31.20
N ASP A 50 6.04 -15.57 31.30
CA ASP A 50 5.42 -16.60 30.46
C ASP A 50 5.48 -16.32 28.94
N ASP A 51 4.38 -16.63 28.23
CA ASP A 51 4.22 -16.42 26.79
C ASP A 51 3.80 -14.96 26.43
N ASN A 52 3.94 -13.97 27.32
CA ASN A 52 3.47 -12.59 27.05
C ASN A 52 4.17 -11.93 25.84
N PHE A 53 5.39 -12.38 25.50
CA PHE A 53 6.09 -11.99 24.27
C PHE A 53 5.29 -12.32 22.99
N LEU A 54 4.34 -13.25 23.03
CA LEU A 54 3.45 -13.55 21.90
C LEU A 54 2.59 -12.35 21.48
N SER A 55 2.36 -11.36 22.36
CA SER A 55 1.68 -10.11 21.97
C SER A 55 2.51 -9.26 20.99
N ILE A 56 3.84 -9.24 21.16
CA ILE A 56 4.76 -8.59 20.21
C ILE A 56 4.81 -9.38 18.89
N ILE A 57 4.78 -10.71 18.96
CA ILE A 57 4.70 -11.56 17.76
C ILE A 57 3.39 -11.32 16.98
N LYS A 58 2.24 -11.24 17.68
CA LYS A 58 0.94 -10.90 17.08
C LYS A 58 0.95 -9.51 16.43
N CYS A 59 1.65 -8.54 17.00
CA CYS A 59 1.81 -7.20 16.42
C CYS A 59 2.54 -7.25 15.08
N LEU A 60 3.68 -7.98 14.99
CA LEU A 60 4.43 -8.15 13.74
C LEU A 60 3.61 -8.82 12.64
N ASP A 61 2.87 -9.88 12.96
CA ASP A 61 2.00 -10.58 11.99
C ASP A 61 0.79 -9.72 11.59
N GLY A 62 0.16 -9.02 12.53
CA GLY A 62 -1.00 -8.15 12.28
C GLY A 62 -0.71 -6.96 11.36
N GLY A 63 0.56 -6.58 11.19
CA GLY A 63 1.00 -5.59 10.21
C GLY A 63 0.65 -5.94 8.75
N TYR A 64 0.37 -7.20 8.42
CA TYR A 64 -0.12 -7.60 7.10
C TYR A 64 -1.48 -7.01 6.77
N GLU A 65 -2.48 -7.18 7.66
CA GLU A 65 -3.84 -6.70 7.40
C GLU A 65 -3.87 -5.16 7.36
N ILE A 66 -3.12 -4.48 8.23
CA ILE A 66 -2.94 -3.01 8.17
C ILE A 66 -2.38 -2.58 6.80
N SER A 67 -1.45 -3.36 6.23
CA SER A 67 -0.88 -3.07 4.91
C SER A 67 -1.84 -3.43 3.77
N LYS A 68 -2.69 -4.45 3.94
CA LYS A 68 -3.75 -4.84 3.00
C LYS A 68 -4.82 -3.75 2.93
N ASP A 69 -5.32 -3.29 4.07
CA ASP A 69 -6.34 -2.25 4.18
C ASP A 69 -5.81 -0.91 3.64
N CYS A 70 -4.51 -0.65 3.83
CA CYS A 70 -3.80 0.48 3.21
C CYS A 70 -3.79 0.41 1.68
N ILE A 71 -3.53 -0.77 1.11
CA ILE A 71 -3.62 -0.99 -0.34
C ILE A 71 -5.07 -0.81 -0.83
N GLU A 72 -6.05 -1.37 -0.11
CA GLU A 72 -7.47 -1.35 -0.49
C GLU A 72 -8.03 0.07 -0.59
N TYR A 73 -7.77 0.97 0.37
CA TYR A 73 -8.25 2.35 0.25
C TYR A 73 -7.59 3.12 -0.93
N MET A 74 -6.33 2.82 -1.26
CA MET A 74 -5.65 3.44 -2.40
C MET A 74 -6.22 2.93 -3.73
N GLU A 75 -6.61 1.65 -3.81
CA GLU A 75 -7.28 1.09 -5.00
C GLU A 75 -8.71 1.63 -5.14
N ASN A 76 -9.46 1.76 -4.04
CA ASN A 76 -10.77 2.43 -4.04
C ASN A 76 -10.69 3.89 -4.53
N TYR A 77 -9.56 4.59 -4.31
CA TYR A 77 -9.32 5.92 -4.89
C TYR A 77 -9.05 5.86 -6.40
N LEU A 78 -8.30 4.85 -6.88
CA LEU A 78 -8.09 4.63 -8.32
C LEU A 78 -9.39 4.34 -9.06
N GLU A 79 -10.29 3.52 -8.49
CA GLU A 79 -11.59 3.22 -9.11
C GLU A 79 -12.42 4.49 -9.32
N LEU A 80 -12.52 5.35 -8.28
CA LEU A 80 -13.20 6.65 -8.37
C LEU A 80 -12.57 7.58 -9.41
N LEU A 81 -11.24 7.57 -9.53
CA LEU A 81 -10.51 8.35 -10.53
C LEU A 81 -10.79 7.83 -11.96
N GLN A 82 -10.81 6.50 -12.16
CA GLN A 82 -11.13 5.86 -13.43
C GLN A 82 -12.57 6.13 -13.89
N GLU A 83 -13.57 6.04 -12.98
CA GLU A 83 -14.96 6.40 -13.31
C GLU A 83 -15.07 7.85 -13.82
N PHE A 84 -14.27 8.77 -13.26
CA PHE A 84 -14.26 10.16 -13.67
C PHE A 84 -13.55 10.38 -15.02
N ILE A 85 -12.42 9.69 -15.25
CA ILE A 85 -11.70 9.65 -16.54
C ILE A 85 -12.65 9.17 -17.67
N ASP A 86 -13.30 8.04 -17.48
CA ASP A 86 -14.23 7.47 -18.48
C ASP A 86 -15.46 8.35 -18.69
N SER A 87 -15.97 8.99 -17.63
CA SER A 87 -17.07 9.96 -17.73
C SER A 87 -16.68 11.17 -18.60
N LEU A 88 -15.46 11.68 -18.47
CA LEU A 88 -14.95 12.81 -19.27
C LEU A 88 -14.70 12.42 -20.73
N TYR A 89 -14.09 11.26 -20.99
CA TYR A 89 -13.94 10.71 -22.35
C TYR A 89 -15.29 10.49 -23.03
N SER A 90 -16.24 9.88 -22.32
CA SER A 90 -17.61 9.61 -22.79
C SER A 90 -18.36 10.89 -23.10
N TYR A 91 -18.31 11.89 -22.21
CA TYR A 91 -18.88 13.22 -22.44
C TYR A 91 -18.31 13.87 -23.70
N SER A 92 -16.98 13.91 -23.83
CA SER A 92 -16.30 14.57 -24.95
C SER A 92 -16.64 13.91 -26.28
N LYS A 93 -16.51 12.59 -26.36
CA LYS A 93 -16.84 11.77 -27.55
C LYS A 93 -18.30 11.98 -27.98
N LYS A 94 -19.24 11.94 -27.02
CA LYS A 94 -20.68 12.12 -27.25
C LYS A 94 -21.03 13.49 -27.84
N TRP A 95 -20.48 14.56 -27.28
CA TRP A 95 -20.80 15.92 -27.75
C TRP A 95 -20.03 16.33 -29.00
N ARG A 96 -18.77 15.92 -29.16
CA ARG A 96 -17.98 16.16 -30.38
C ARG A 96 -18.62 15.50 -31.61
N THR A 97 -19.11 14.26 -31.47
CA THR A 97 -19.91 13.60 -32.53
C THR A 97 -21.18 14.39 -32.87
N LYS A 98 -21.94 14.84 -31.86
CA LYS A 98 -23.16 15.63 -32.09
C LYS A 98 -22.90 16.98 -32.78
N ILE A 99 -21.83 17.68 -32.44
CA ILE A 99 -21.45 18.95 -33.09
C ILE A 99 -21.01 18.69 -34.53
N ASN A 100 -20.22 17.64 -34.78
CA ASN A 100 -19.82 17.25 -36.13
C ASN A 100 -21.03 16.87 -37.01
N GLN A 101 -22.07 16.28 -36.42
CA GLN A 101 -23.34 15.93 -37.09
C GLN A 101 -24.28 17.11 -37.37
N GLN A 102 -24.04 18.30 -36.81
CA GLN A 102 -24.80 19.50 -37.20
C GLN A 102 -24.49 19.86 -38.65
N SER A 103 -25.51 20.00 -39.49
CA SER A 103 -25.35 20.44 -40.88
C SER A 103 -24.74 21.85 -40.95
N SER A 104 -23.97 22.14 -42.00
CA SER A 104 -23.48 23.50 -42.32
C SER A 104 -24.62 24.53 -42.34
N VAL A 105 -25.77 24.12 -42.91
CA VAL A 105 -27.04 24.87 -42.93
C VAL A 105 -27.47 25.36 -41.54
N SER A 106 -27.27 24.54 -40.50
CA SER A 106 -27.70 24.82 -39.13
C SER A 106 -26.57 25.22 -38.17
N SER A 107 -25.32 25.35 -38.65
CA SER A 107 -24.17 25.60 -37.80
C SER A 107 -23.32 26.76 -38.30
N TYR A 108 -22.92 27.62 -37.37
CA TYR A 108 -21.91 28.66 -37.54
C TYR A 108 -20.54 28.08 -37.94
N HIS A 109 -19.59 28.93 -38.37
CA HIS A 109 -18.25 28.48 -38.78
C HIS A 109 -17.29 28.46 -37.57
N THR A 110 -16.81 29.62 -37.17
CA THR A 110 -15.92 29.83 -36.01
C THR A 110 -16.60 29.46 -34.69
N THR A 111 -17.88 29.82 -34.50
CA THR A 111 -18.59 29.47 -33.26
C THR A 111 -18.80 27.96 -33.11
N LYS A 112 -18.81 27.18 -34.21
CA LYS A 112 -18.83 25.71 -34.15
C LYS A 112 -17.47 25.12 -33.77
N LEU A 113 -16.37 25.71 -34.24
CA LEU A 113 -15.00 25.35 -33.80
C LEU A 113 -14.84 25.60 -32.30
N ALA A 114 -15.22 26.80 -31.84
CA ALA A 114 -15.27 27.17 -30.42
C ALA A 114 -16.09 26.18 -29.57
N GLN A 115 -17.27 25.75 -30.03
CA GLN A 115 -18.08 24.72 -29.35
C GLN A 115 -17.40 23.34 -29.37
N ARG A 116 -16.86 22.91 -30.51
CA ARG A 116 -16.13 21.63 -30.67
C ARG A 116 -14.96 21.55 -29.69
N ASP A 117 -14.23 22.64 -29.52
CA ASP A 117 -13.02 22.66 -28.72
C ASP A 117 -13.35 22.78 -27.22
N THR A 118 -14.39 23.53 -26.85
CA THR A 118 -15.00 23.51 -25.51
C THR A 118 -15.38 22.09 -25.07
N VAL A 119 -16.03 21.29 -25.94
CA VAL A 119 -16.37 19.89 -25.60
C VAL A 119 -15.20 18.91 -25.76
N SER A 120 -14.07 19.35 -26.31
CA SER A 120 -12.83 18.57 -26.40
C SER A 120 -11.92 18.78 -25.18
N THR A 121 -11.98 19.93 -24.51
CA THR A 121 -11.25 20.20 -23.26
C THR A 121 -11.43 19.13 -22.17
N PRO A 122 -12.63 18.58 -21.91
CA PRO A 122 -12.79 17.44 -21.00
C PRO A 122 -11.92 16.22 -21.33
N LYS A 123 -11.62 15.95 -22.61
CA LYS A 123 -10.70 14.87 -23.02
C LYS A 123 -9.27 15.16 -22.56
N ARG A 124 -8.79 16.41 -22.76
CA ARG A 124 -7.45 16.82 -22.32
C ARG A 124 -7.30 16.75 -20.80
N ARG A 125 -8.36 17.07 -20.05
CA ARG A 125 -8.36 16.85 -18.60
C ARG A 125 -8.28 15.35 -18.25
N ALA A 126 -9.02 14.49 -18.94
CA ALA A 126 -8.94 13.04 -18.74
C ALA A 126 -7.53 12.48 -19.04
N GLU A 127 -6.78 13.10 -19.95
CA GLU A 127 -5.38 12.75 -20.23
C GLU A 127 -4.44 13.10 -19.06
N ILE A 128 -4.65 14.22 -18.34
CA ILE A 128 -3.93 14.53 -17.09
C ILE A 128 -4.30 13.54 -15.99
N LEU A 129 -5.60 13.31 -15.79
CA LEU A 129 -6.09 12.40 -14.74
C LEU A 129 -5.60 10.96 -14.98
N GLN A 130 -5.37 10.56 -16.24
CA GLN A 130 -4.70 9.29 -16.55
C GLN A 130 -3.24 9.25 -16.06
N LYS A 131 -2.45 10.33 -16.24
CA LYS A 131 -1.08 10.40 -15.68
C LYS A 131 -1.09 10.23 -14.16
N GLN A 132 -2.05 10.86 -13.49
CA GLN A 132 -2.25 10.77 -12.04
C GLN A 132 -2.63 9.33 -11.62
N TYR A 133 -3.56 8.68 -12.34
CA TYR A 133 -3.94 7.28 -12.16
C TYR A 133 -2.72 6.35 -12.30
N ASP A 134 -1.96 6.49 -13.38
CA ASP A 134 -0.79 5.66 -13.69
C ASP A 134 0.32 5.83 -12.63
N ALA A 135 0.52 7.05 -12.13
CA ALA A 135 1.46 7.37 -11.06
C ALA A 135 1.05 6.73 -9.71
N ILE A 136 -0.22 6.83 -9.32
CA ILE A 136 -0.74 6.19 -8.11
C ILE A 136 -0.66 4.66 -8.20
N LEU A 137 -1.07 4.08 -9.34
CA LEU A 137 -1.01 2.63 -9.58
C LEU A 137 0.42 2.08 -9.44
N LYS A 138 1.43 2.85 -9.87
CA LYS A 138 2.85 2.52 -9.65
C LYS A 138 3.21 2.49 -8.15
N VAL A 139 2.74 3.44 -7.34
CA VAL A 139 2.95 3.44 -5.87
C VAL A 139 2.31 2.21 -5.23
N ILE A 140 1.04 1.93 -5.52
CA ILE A 140 0.31 0.77 -4.99
C ILE A 140 1.02 -0.54 -5.37
N THR A 141 1.43 -0.69 -6.63
CA THR A 141 2.13 -1.89 -7.12
C THR A 141 3.49 -2.08 -6.42
N THR A 142 4.21 -0.98 -6.18
CA THR A 142 5.49 -1.00 -5.47
C THR A 142 5.31 -1.42 -4.01
N TYR A 143 4.36 -0.79 -3.30
CA TYR A 143 4.05 -1.12 -1.91
C TYR A 143 3.54 -2.56 -1.76
N ARG A 144 2.60 -3.00 -2.61
CA ARG A 144 2.14 -4.41 -2.65
C ARG A 144 3.31 -5.39 -2.80
N THR A 145 4.27 -5.10 -3.70
CA THR A 145 5.46 -5.94 -3.89
C THR A 145 6.36 -5.98 -2.63
N GLN A 146 6.47 -4.88 -1.90
CA GLN A 146 7.22 -4.81 -0.64
C GLN A 146 6.49 -5.56 0.49
N VAL A 147 5.17 -5.40 0.59
CA VAL A 147 4.31 -6.13 1.54
C VAL A 147 4.35 -7.64 1.26
N ASP A 148 4.23 -8.07 0.00
CA ASP A 148 4.35 -9.49 -0.39
C ASP A 148 5.73 -10.09 -0.03
N ARG A 149 6.79 -9.28 -0.02
CA ARG A 149 8.14 -9.68 0.41
C ARG A 149 8.28 -9.75 1.93
N MET A 150 7.68 -8.83 2.68
CA MET A 150 7.68 -8.84 4.15
C MET A 150 6.78 -9.95 4.71
N TYR A 151 5.67 -10.21 4.03
CA TYR A 151 4.58 -11.13 4.39
C TYR A 151 4.37 -12.16 3.27
N PRO A 152 5.26 -13.18 3.14
CA PRO A 152 5.16 -14.21 2.13
C PRO A 152 3.89 -15.05 2.30
N ASN A 153 3.39 -15.59 1.19
CA ASN A 153 2.18 -16.42 1.16
C ASN A 153 2.50 -17.89 1.52
N ASP A 154 2.40 -18.22 2.81
CA ASP A 154 2.48 -19.61 3.29
C ASP A 154 1.27 -20.42 2.83
N ARG A 155 1.51 -21.43 1.99
CA ARG A 155 0.51 -22.28 1.30
C ARG A 155 -0.43 -23.12 2.19
N VAL A 156 -0.44 -22.87 3.50
CA VAL A 156 -1.10 -23.68 4.54
C VAL A 156 -2.05 -22.85 5.41
N GLY A 157 -2.10 -21.52 5.25
CA GLY A 157 -2.96 -20.63 6.04
C GLY A 157 -3.62 -19.51 5.24
N THR A 158 -4.70 -18.95 5.78
CA THR A 158 -5.39 -17.76 5.24
C THR A 158 -4.73 -16.44 5.66
N THR A 159 -4.12 -16.41 6.85
CA THR A 159 -3.41 -15.23 7.38
C THR A 159 -1.93 -15.33 7.04
N ARG A 160 -1.36 -14.27 6.44
CA ARG A 160 0.09 -14.19 6.21
C ARG A 160 0.81 -13.71 7.47
N LYS A 161 2.06 -14.13 7.62
CA LYS A 161 2.94 -13.79 8.75
C LYS A 161 4.16 -13.00 8.30
N HIS A 162 4.76 -12.24 9.21
CA HIS A 162 6.03 -11.60 8.88
C HIS A 162 7.12 -12.65 8.72
N HIS A 163 7.95 -12.57 7.67
CA HIS A 163 8.94 -13.60 7.29
C HIS A 163 10.00 -13.93 8.36
N ARG A 164 10.09 -13.16 9.45
CA ARG A 164 10.99 -13.41 10.60
C ARG A 164 10.26 -13.80 11.90
N THR A 165 8.93 -13.88 11.90
CA THR A 165 8.11 -14.14 13.10
C THR A 165 8.51 -15.43 13.83
N GLU A 166 8.52 -16.57 13.14
CA GLU A 166 8.83 -17.85 13.79
C GLU A 166 10.30 -17.91 14.28
N ALA A 167 11.21 -17.14 13.65
CA ALA A 167 12.59 -16.99 14.15
C ALA A 167 12.66 -16.17 15.45
N MET A 168 11.96 -15.03 15.55
CA MET A 168 11.90 -14.24 16.79
C MET A 168 11.24 -15.04 17.93
N LYS A 169 10.16 -15.77 17.61
CA LYS A 169 9.42 -16.63 18.54
C LYS A 169 10.27 -17.81 19.05
N ASN A 170 11.12 -18.40 18.21
CA ASN A 170 12.06 -19.42 18.64
C ASN A 170 13.15 -18.83 19.57
N LEU A 171 13.71 -17.66 19.24
CA LEU A 171 14.68 -16.98 20.11
C LEU A 171 14.11 -16.68 21.51
N PHE A 172 12.85 -16.26 21.62
CA PHE A 172 12.19 -16.08 22.92
C PHE A 172 12.09 -17.38 23.71
N LYS A 173 11.65 -18.47 23.07
CA LYS A 173 11.57 -19.80 23.69
C LYS A 173 12.92 -20.36 24.11
N GLU A 174 13.96 -20.14 23.31
CA GLU A 174 15.34 -20.52 23.66
C GLU A 174 15.82 -19.75 24.88
N ALA A 175 15.57 -18.43 24.92
CA ALA A 175 15.94 -17.56 26.03
C ALA A 175 15.25 -17.93 27.36
N SER A 176 13.96 -18.25 27.36
CA SER A 176 13.22 -18.64 28.57
C SER A 176 13.43 -20.11 28.98
N SER A 177 13.98 -20.96 28.11
CA SER A 177 14.03 -22.42 28.29
C SER A 177 14.76 -22.93 29.55
N ALA A 178 15.66 -22.13 30.14
CA ALA A 178 16.31 -22.44 31.41
C ALA A 178 15.42 -22.03 32.60
N LEU A 179 14.89 -20.82 32.56
CA LEU A 179 13.98 -20.27 33.57
C LEU A 179 12.73 -21.14 33.77
N CYS A 180 12.12 -21.62 32.69
CA CYS A 180 10.96 -22.53 32.77
C CYS A 180 11.29 -23.85 33.47
N LYS A 181 12.52 -24.38 33.32
CA LYS A 181 12.94 -25.62 34.00
C LYS A 181 13.13 -25.41 35.49
N LEU A 182 13.66 -24.24 35.90
CA LEU A 182 13.82 -23.86 37.30
C LEU A 182 12.47 -23.58 37.95
N SER A 183 11.55 -22.90 37.25
CA SER A 183 10.16 -22.72 37.71
C SER A 183 9.48 -24.06 37.99
N SER A 184 9.48 -24.99 37.03
CA SER A 184 8.93 -26.35 37.23
C SER A 184 9.80 -27.30 38.06
N LYS A 185 10.91 -26.81 38.64
CA LYS A 185 11.64 -27.45 39.75
C LYS A 185 11.10 -26.90 41.08
N LEU A 186 10.98 -25.58 41.22
CA LEU A 186 10.38 -24.90 42.39
C LEU A 186 8.96 -25.36 42.67
N GLU A 187 8.07 -25.40 41.67
CA GLU A 187 6.69 -25.91 41.82
C GLU A 187 6.65 -27.29 42.48
N LYS A 188 7.53 -28.20 42.06
CA LYS A 188 7.63 -29.57 42.59
C LYS A 188 8.31 -29.63 43.95
N LEU A 189 9.20 -28.70 44.26
CA LEU A 189 9.83 -28.59 45.57
C LEU A 189 8.83 -28.05 46.60
N HIS A 190 8.07 -27.00 46.30
CA HIS A 190 7.00 -26.51 47.19
C HIS A 190 5.90 -27.57 47.38
N GLU A 191 5.54 -28.35 46.35
CA GLU A 191 4.58 -29.44 46.50
C GLU A 191 5.13 -30.58 47.41
N GLN A 192 6.44 -30.86 47.34
CA GLN A 192 7.12 -31.78 48.26
C GLN A 192 7.25 -31.21 49.68
N GLU A 193 7.50 -29.91 49.81
CA GLU A 193 7.63 -29.21 51.10
C GLU A 193 6.30 -29.21 51.86
N LYS A 194 5.18 -28.96 51.15
CA LYS A 194 3.83 -29.12 51.71
C LYS A 194 3.60 -30.56 52.21
N LYS A 195 3.89 -31.57 51.38
CA LYS A 195 3.78 -32.99 51.78
C LYS A 195 4.71 -33.34 52.95
N ALA A 196 5.88 -32.73 53.05
CA ALA A 196 6.80 -32.89 54.17
C ALA A 196 6.22 -32.28 55.46
N LYS A 197 5.70 -31.04 55.41
CA LYS A 197 4.99 -30.39 56.52
C LYS A 197 3.80 -31.22 57.01
N ASP A 198 2.97 -31.72 56.10
CA ASP A 198 1.84 -32.60 56.44
C ASP A 198 2.31 -33.90 57.13
N THR A 199 3.35 -34.55 56.60
CA THR A 199 3.88 -35.81 57.17
C THR A 199 4.63 -35.60 58.49
N LEU A 200 5.24 -34.44 58.72
CA LEU A 200 5.84 -34.03 60.00
C LEU A 200 4.76 -33.73 61.05
N HIS A 201 3.72 -32.96 60.71
CA HIS A 201 2.61 -32.67 61.61
C HIS A 201 1.95 -33.95 62.15
N ASN A 202 1.68 -34.92 61.26
CA ASN A 202 1.17 -36.24 61.66
C ASN A 202 2.13 -37.01 62.60
N ALA A 203 3.45 -36.84 62.46
CA ALA A 203 4.42 -37.46 63.36
C ALA A 203 4.54 -36.75 64.71
N ASN A 204 4.37 -35.42 64.75
CA ASN A 204 4.28 -34.65 66.00
C ASN A 204 3.07 -35.13 66.83
N VAL A 205 1.89 -35.18 66.21
CA VAL A 205 0.66 -35.69 66.84
C VAL A 205 0.81 -37.13 67.31
N GLN A 206 1.52 -37.99 66.54
CA GLN A 206 1.82 -39.35 66.97
C GLN A 206 2.75 -39.40 68.20
N CYS A 207 3.76 -38.54 68.27
CA CYS A 207 4.67 -38.44 69.42
C CYS A 207 3.98 -37.91 70.67
N GLU A 208 3.12 -36.89 70.52
CA GLU A 208 2.32 -36.31 71.60
C GLU A 208 1.38 -37.38 72.18
N ASN A 209 0.56 -38.04 71.34
CA ASN A 209 -0.35 -39.10 71.77
C ASN A 209 0.38 -40.25 72.50
N LEU A 210 1.54 -40.70 71.98
CA LEU A 210 2.36 -41.73 72.64
C LEU A 210 3.05 -41.25 73.93
N SER A 211 3.18 -39.93 74.14
CA SER A 211 3.71 -39.37 75.39
C SER A 211 2.67 -39.25 76.50
N PHE A 212 1.38 -39.18 76.14
CA PHE A 212 0.25 -39.17 77.08
C PHE A 212 -0.31 -40.56 77.40
N GLU A 213 0.03 -41.61 76.62
CA GLU A 213 -0.41 -42.99 76.87
C GLU A 213 0.37 -43.63 78.05
N PRO A 214 -0.24 -43.92 79.22
CA PRO A 214 0.49 -44.41 80.40
C PRO A 214 1.07 -45.83 80.22
N THR A 215 0.57 -46.57 79.23
CA THR A 215 1.01 -47.93 78.84
C THR A 215 2.06 -47.95 77.73
N ALA A 216 2.48 -46.79 77.20
CA ALA A 216 3.48 -46.75 76.14
C ALA A 216 4.87 -47.17 76.63
N SER A 217 5.41 -48.23 76.03
CA SER A 217 6.81 -48.63 76.25
C SER A 217 7.77 -47.54 75.80
N LYS A 218 8.83 -47.29 76.59
CA LYS A 218 9.91 -46.33 76.29
C LYS A 218 10.49 -46.52 74.88
N THR A 219 10.56 -47.76 74.39
CA THR A 219 11.03 -48.09 73.04
C THR A 219 10.11 -47.53 71.94
N LYS A 220 8.78 -47.55 72.15
CA LYS A 220 7.82 -46.93 71.21
C LYS A 220 7.99 -45.42 71.17
N ILE A 221 8.13 -44.78 72.34
CA ILE A 221 8.30 -43.33 72.47
C ILE A 221 9.60 -42.88 71.80
N SER A 222 10.70 -43.63 71.97
CA SER A 222 11.97 -43.35 71.27
C SER A 222 11.82 -43.49 69.75
N ALA A 223 11.25 -44.60 69.27
CA ALA A 223 11.06 -44.82 67.84
C ALA A 223 10.15 -43.77 67.17
N ALA A 224 9.16 -43.24 67.91
CA ALA A 224 8.33 -42.14 67.46
C ALA A 224 9.15 -40.84 67.29
N LYS A 225 9.98 -40.49 68.29
CA LYS A 225 10.89 -39.32 68.21
C LYS A 225 11.94 -39.46 67.10
N ASP A 226 12.49 -40.65 66.88
CA ASP A 226 13.40 -40.89 65.77
C ASP A 226 12.71 -40.70 64.40
N ASN A 227 11.44 -41.08 64.30
CA ASN A 227 10.60 -40.86 63.11
C ASN A 227 10.16 -39.39 62.96
N GLN A 228 10.04 -38.64 64.05
CA GLN A 228 9.83 -37.19 64.05
C GLN A 228 11.07 -36.45 63.51
N SER A 229 12.26 -36.74 64.08
CA SER A 229 13.54 -36.13 63.65
C SER A 229 13.76 -36.34 62.15
N LYS A 230 13.66 -37.59 61.66
CA LYS A 230 13.84 -37.94 60.24
C LYS A 230 12.88 -37.23 59.27
N ARG A 231 11.77 -36.65 59.77
CA ARG A 231 10.83 -35.85 58.98
C ARG A 231 11.15 -34.36 59.04
N GLN A 232 11.69 -33.88 60.17
CA GLN A 232 12.29 -32.55 60.26
C GLN A 232 13.53 -32.47 59.35
N ASP A 233 14.48 -33.40 59.51
CA ASP A 233 15.70 -33.49 58.68
C ASP A 233 15.38 -33.45 57.17
N LYS A 234 14.29 -34.11 56.76
CA LYS A 234 13.80 -34.13 55.38
C LYS A 234 13.12 -32.83 54.95
N LEU A 235 12.37 -32.16 55.84
CA LEU A 235 11.79 -30.85 55.57
C LEU A 235 12.91 -29.81 55.38
N ASP A 236 13.91 -29.81 56.27
CA ASP A 236 15.06 -28.90 56.26
C ASP A 236 15.95 -29.10 55.03
N GLU A 237 16.05 -30.32 54.49
CA GLU A 237 16.71 -30.60 53.21
C GLU A 237 15.91 -30.05 52.01
N ILE A 238 14.58 -30.23 51.99
CA ILE A 238 13.73 -29.67 50.93
C ILE A 238 13.77 -28.14 50.94
N GLN A 239 13.76 -27.51 52.11
CA GLN A 239 13.84 -26.06 52.25
C GLN A 239 15.17 -25.49 51.73
N ARG A 240 16.31 -26.11 52.06
CA ARG A 240 17.63 -25.70 51.52
C ARG A 240 17.75 -25.91 50.01
N GLU A 241 17.07 -26.91 49.44
CA GLU A 241 17.00 -27.10 47.97
C GLU A 241 16.04 -26.10 47.30
N ILE A 242 14.99 -25.63 47.99
CA ILE A 242 14.17 -24.49 47.53
C ILE A 242 15.03 -23.23 47.49
N GLU A 243 15.65 -22.84 48.61
CA GLU A 243 16.50 -21.63 48.72
C GLU A 243 17.57 -21.58 47.61
N ARG A 244 18.29 -22.69 47.41
CA ARG A 244 19.25 -22.85 46.32
C ARG A 244 18.63 -22.66 44.93
N THR A 245 17.46 -23.24 44.70
CA THR A 245 16.78 -23.14 43.41
C THR A 245 16.18 -21.75 43.15
N GLU A 246 15.75 -21.04 44.20
CA GLU A 246 15.32 -19.64 44.12
C GLU A 246 16.50 -18.73 43.79
N GLU A 247 17.69 -18.97 44.36
CA GLU A 247 18.90 -18.26 43.98
C GLU A 247 19.33 -18.54 42.52
N GLU A 248 19.35 -19.82 42.10
CA GLU A 248 19.57 -20.22 40.69
C GLU A 248 18.56 -19.55 39.74
N TYR A 249 17.28 -19.51 40.12
CA TYR A 249 16.20 -18.89 39.34
C TYR A 249 16.41 -17.38 39.19
N ASN A 250 16.71 -16.67 40.28
CA ASN A 250 16.92 -15.22 40.26
C ASN A 250 18.14 -14.83 39.41
N GLN A 251 19.22 -15.61 39.43
CA GLN A 251 20.39 -15.39 38.58
C GLN A 251 20.07 -15.58 37.09
N GLU A 252 19.37 -16.66 36.72
CA GLU A 252 18.98 -16.88 35.31
C GLU A 252 17.82 -15.98 34.85
N TYR A 253 17.02 -15.41 35.76
CA TYR A 253 16.01 -14.42 35.44
C TYR A 253 16.62 -13.13 34.87
N GLU A 254 17.72 -12.62 35.44
CA GLU A 254 18.40 -11.44 34.90
C GLU A 254 19.13 -11.74 33.57
N ASN A 255 19.69 -12.95 33.43
CA ASN A 255 20.19 -13.43 32.14
C ASN A 255 19.08 -13.47 31.09
N TYR A 256 17.89 -13.99 31.44
CA TYR A 256 16.72 -14.00 30.59
C TYR A 256 16.25 -12.58 30.24
N ARG A 257 16.16 -11.67 31.23
CA ARG A 257 15.77 -10.27 31.05
C ARG A 257 16.62 -9.58 29.98
N SER A 258 17.94 -9.77 30.05
CA SER A 258 18.90 -9.25 29.06
C SER A 258 18.70 -9.85 27.66
N LYS A 259 18.59 -11.19 27.57
CA LYS A 259 18.30 -11.91 26.30
C LYS A 259 16.98 -11.44 25.67
N ALA A 260 15.91 -11.35 26.46
CA ALA A 260 14.57 -10.98 26.04
C ALA A 260 14.52 -9.53 25.52
N MET A 261 15.20 -8.59 26.18
CA MET A 261 15.31 -7.20 25.68
C MET A 261 16.09 -7.13 24.36
N ASN A 262 17.15 -7.93 24.17
CA ASN A 262 17.87 -7.98 22.90
C ASN A 262 17.03 -8.55 21.74
N ILE A 263 16.08 -9.45 22.03
CA ILE A 263 15.12 -9.96 21.04
C ILE A 263 13.99 -8.94 20.81
N TYR A 264 13.52 -8.25 21.85
CA TYR A 264 12.54 -7.16 21.72
C TYR A 264 13.03 -6.03 20.82
N GLU A 265 14.27 -5.56 20.96
CA GLU A 265 14.81 -4.52 20.07
C GLU A 265 14.94 -5.00 18.61
N LYS A 266 15.14 -6.30 18.38
CA LYS A 266 15.06 -6.87 17.02
C LYS A 266 13.63 -6.82 16.48
N CYS A 267 12.63 -7.22 17.27
CA CYS A 267 11.22 -7.07 16.89
C CYS A 267 10.86 -5.61 16.60
N ARG A 268 11.30 -4.68 17.45
CA ARG A 268 11.09 -3.23 17.31
C ARG A 268 11.75 -2.67 16.05
N ALA A 269 12.92 -3.17 15.65
CA ALA A 269 13.56 -2.82 14.38
C ALA A 269 12.75 -3.30 13.15
N LEU A 270 12.13 -4.48 13.21
CA LEU A 270 11.27 -4.99 12.12
C LEU A 270 9.96 -4.19 12.01
N GLU A 271 9.34 -3.83 13.13
CA GLU A 271 8.15 -2.97 13.10
C GLU A 271 8.50 -1.54 12.65
N LYS A 272 9.70 -1.04 12.97
CA LYS A 272 10.20 0.22 12.39
C LYS A 272 10.39 0.12 10.87
N GLU A 273 10.95 -0.98 10.35
CA GLU A 273 11.06 -1.24 8.90
C GLU A 273 9.68 -1.14 8.22
N ARG A 274 8.63 -1.68 8.85
CA ARG A 274 7.23 -1.61 8.38
C ARG A 274 6.63 -0.20 8.47
N LEU A 275 6.83 0.50 9.58
CA LEU A 275 6.28 1.84 9.82
C LEU A 275 6.93 2.91 8.94
N ASP A 276 8.26 2.86 8.77
CA ASP A 276 8.99 3.76 7.88
C ASP A 276 8.53 3.56 6.42
N LEU A 277 8.38 2.30 5.99
CA LEU A 277 7.85 1.95 4.66
C LEU A 277 6.41 2.46 4.44
N LEU A 278 5.53 2.32 5.43
CA LEU A 278 4.17 2.83 5.36
C LEU A 278 4.15 4.36 5.27
N GLY A 279 4.96 5.05 6.09
CA GLY A 279 5.09 6.52 6.04
C GLY A 279 5.57 7.03 4.68
N GLU A 280 6.62 6.42 4.13
CA GLU A 280 7.14 6.74 2.80
C GLU A 280 6.09 6.47 1.70
N THR A 281 5.36 5.35 1.79
CA THR A 281 4.28 5.02 0.85
C THR A 281 3.17 6.07 0.87
N LEU A 282 2.78 6.55 2.06
CA LEU A 282 1.78 7.61 2.22
C LEU A 282 2.25 8.93 1.61
N ILE A 283 3.53 9.28 1.74
CA ILE A 283 4.13 10.46 1.10
C ILE A 283 4.12 10.31 -0.43
N GLN A 284 4.57 9.15 -0.95
CA GLN A 284 4.57 8.87 -2.39
C GLN A 284 3.15 8.88 -2.98
N PHE A 285 2.15 8.33 -2.28
CA PHE A 285 0.75 8.37 -2.70
C PHE A 285 0.23 9.81 -2.76
N ASN A 286 0.49 10.64 -1.74
CA ASN A 286 0.07 12.05 -1.74
C ASN A 286 0.74 12.85 -2.87
N ASN A 287 2.03 12.62 -3.13
CA ASN A 287 2.74 13.25 -4.24
C ASN A 287 2.17 12.81 -5.61
N ALA A 288 1.88 11.52 -5.78
CA ALA A 288 1.28 10.97 -7.00
C ALA A 288 -0.19 11.40 -7.20
N ALA A 289 -0.93 11.67 -6.12
CA ALA A 289 -2.34 12.07 -6.17
C ALA A 289 -2.57 13.58 -6.22
N PHE A 290 -1.66 14.39 -5.66
CA PHE A 290 -1.88 15.83 -5.44
C PHE A 290 -0.71 16.72 -5.91
N SER A 291 0.13 16.25 -6.84
CA SER A 291 1.18 17.07 -7.46
C SER A 291 0.62 18.38 -8.05
N SER A 292 1.32 19.48 -7.81
CA SER A 292 1.03 20.79 -8.40
C SER A 292 1.21 20.80 -9.92
N GLU A 293 2.00 19.88 -10.48
CA GLU A 293 2.19 19.69 -11.92
C GLU A 293 0.86 19.46 -12.65
N TYR A 294 0.00 18.58 -12.13
CA TYR A 294 -1.33 18.32 -12.70
C TYR A 294 -2.24 19.56 -12.64
N SER A 295 -2.13 20.37 -11.58
CA SER A 295 -2.89 21.62 -11.46
C SER A 295 -2.40 22.69 -12.44
N ASN A 296 -1.11 22.70 -12.77
CA ASN A 296 -0.53 23.61 -13.76
C ASN A 296 -0.95 23.18 -15.18
N GLU A 297 -0.83 21.90 -15.52
CA GLU A 297 -1.32 21.38 -16.80
C GLU A 297 -2.84 21.62 -16.98
N GLU A 298 -3.65 21.45 -15.93
CA GLU A 298 -5.09 21.72 -16.00
C GLU A 298 -5.37 23.22 -16.21
N HIS A 299 -4.57 24.11 -15.60
CA HIS A 299 -4.67 25.55 -15.83
C HIS A 299 -4.31 25.94 -17.27
N GLU A 300 -3.22 25.40 -17.83
CA GLU A 300 -2.80 25.63 -19.21
C GLU A 300 -3.87 25.20 -20.23
N ILE A 301 -4.54 24.07 -19.99
CA ILE A 301 -5.68 23.62 -20.81
C ILE A 301 -6.81 24.65 -20.82
N TYR A 302 -7.09 25.29 -19.69
CA TYR A 302 -8.17 26.29 -19.59
C TYR A 302 -7.77 27.63 -20.20
N GLU A 303 -6.52 28.10 -20.04
CA GLU A 303 -6.07 29.32 -20.70
C GLU A 303 -5.98 29.16 -22.22
N ASP A 304 -5.51 28.01 -22.72
CA ASP A 304 -5.54 27.69 -24.16
C ASP A 304 -6.98 27.69 -24.71
N LEU A 305 -7.93 27.08 -23.99
CA LEU A 305 -9.35 27.15 -24.36
C LEU A 305 -9.85 28.61 -24.35
N MET A 306 -9.56 29.37 -23.30
CA MET A 306 -10.02 30.76 -23.17
C MET A 306 -9.40 31.69 -24.22
N LEU A 307 -8.16 31.45 -24.66
CA LEU A 307 -7.53 32.14 -25.78
C LEU A 307 -8.24 31.82 -27.08
N LYS A 308 -8.46 30.54 -27.41
CA LYS A 308 -9.21 30.11 -28.61
C LYS A 308 -10.62 30.72 -28.63
N LEU A 309 -11.34 30.67 -27.50
CA LEU A 309 -12.70 31.24 -27.38
C LEU A 309 -12.76 32.77 -27.51
N LYS A 310 -11.67 33.49 -27.21
CA LYS A 310 -11.56 34.96 -27.38
C LYS A 310 -11.13 35.35 -28.80
N VAL A 311 -10.18 34.62 -29.39
CA VAL A 311 -9.48 35.00 -30.63
C VAL A 311 -10.13 34.41 -31.89
N GLU A 312 -10.54 33.13 -31.84
CA GLU A 312 -11.03 32.43 -33.05
C GLU A 312 -12.52 32.68 -33.32
N ARG A 313 -13.32 32.89 -32.27
CA ARG A 313 -14.79 33.00 -32.34
C ARG A 313 -15.24 34.40 -32.79
N ASP A 314 -15.49 34.54 -34.08
CA ASP A 314 -15.86 35.78 -34.77
C ASP A 314 -17.25 35.65 -35.42
N SER A 315 -18.22 36.41 -34.89
CA SER A 315 -19.60 36.42 -35.37
C SER A 315 -19.78 37.06 -36.75
N LEU A 316 -18.87 37.94 -37.19
CA LEU A 316 -18.93 38.51 -38.54
C LEU A 316 -18.45 37.49 -39.57
N LYS A 317 -17.36 36.75 -39.29
CA LYS A 317 -16.94 35.60 -40.13
C LYS A 317 -18.03 34.54 -40.23
N ASP A 318 -18.80 34.31 -39.16
CA ASP A 318 -19.92 33.36 -39.17
C ASP A 318 -21.09 33.83 -40.05
N LEU A 319 -21.41 35.13 -40.06
CA LEU A 319 -22.44 35.73 -40.91
C LEU A 319 -21.99 35.80 -42.39
N ASP A 320 -20.74 36.17 -42.65
CA ASP A 320 -20.13 36.12 -43.99
C ASP A 320 -20.15 34.71 -44.58
N PHE A 321 -19.85 33.71 -43.76
CA PHE A 321 -19.91 32.30 -44.16
C PHE A 321 -21.34 31.89 -44.55
N TRP A 322 -22.36 32.31 -43.79
CA TRP A 322 -23.77 32.12 -44.18
C TRP A 322 -24.13 32.85 -45.46
N ALA A 323 -23.80 34.13 -45.59
CA ALA A 323 -24.14 34.93 -46.78
C ALA A 323 -23.53 34.33 -48.07
N LYS A 324 -22.31 33.78 -47.99
CA LYS A 324 -21.67 33.01 -49.07
C LYS A 324 -22.35 31.67 -49.30
N THR A 325 -22.66 30.91 -48.25
CA THR A 325 -23.32 29.59 -48.33
C THR A 325 -24.73 29.64 -48.92
N TYR A 326 -25.44 30.75 -48.75
CA TYR A 326 -26.79 30.99 -49.26
C TYR A 326 -26.83 31.93 -50.48
N HIS A 327 -25.69 32.23 -51.11
CA HIS A 327 -25.59 33.05 -52.33
C HIS A 327 -26.22 34.46 -52.23
N VAL A 328 -26.29 35.03 -51.02
CA VAL A 328 -26.98 36.30 -50.72
C VAL A 328 -26.35 37.51 -51.42
N TYR A 329 -25.04 37.44 -51.68
CA TYR A 329 -24.27 38.46 -52.37
C TYR A 329 -23.73 37.98 -53.73
N ASP A 330 -24.29 36.92 -54.30
CA ASP A 330 -23.74 36.31 -55.50
C ASP A 330 -24.14 37.08 -56.77
N SER A 331 -23.18 37.33 -57.65
CA SER A 331 -23.24 38.42 -58.63
C SER A 331 -23.96 38.05 -59.93
N THR A 332 -25.23 37.66 -59.84
CA THR A 332 -26.10 37.43 -61.01
C THR A 332 -27.33 38.35 -61.09
N THR A 333 -27.28 39.53 -60.47
CA THR A 333 -27.98 40.72 -60.98
C THR A 333 -27.34 41.21 -62.28
N SER A 334 -27.40 40.37 -63.31
CA SER A 334 -27.24 40.80 -64.69
C SER A 334 -28.44 41.69 -65.03
N LEU A 335 -28.28 43.00 -64.84
CA LEU A 335 -29.30 43.97 -65.22
C LEU A 335 -29.60 43.78 -66.70
N SER A 336 -30.88 43.55 -67.02
CA SER A 336 -31.37 43.41 -68.38
C SER A 336 -31.46 44.77 -69.08
N SER A 337 -30.31 45.44 -69.23
CA SER A 337 -30.16 46.65 -70.03
C SER A 337 -30.12 46.28 -71.52
N GLU A 338 -31.21 46.63 -72.21
CA GLU A 338 -31.21 47.09 -73.60
C GLU A 338 -30.56 46.17 -74.65
N LYS A 339 -31.38 45.26 -75.19
CA LYS A 339 -31.20 44.82 -76.59
C LYS A 339 -31.42 46.00 -77.54
N SER A 340 -30.36 46.70 -77.91
CA SER A 340 -30.33 47.45 -79.17
C SER A 340 -29.74 46.54 -80.27
N HIS A 341 -30.39 46.50 -81.43
CA HIS A 341 -29.85 45.81 -82.61
C HIS A 341 -28.72 46.66 -83.20
N ASN A 342 -27.57 46.04 -83.46
CA ASN A 342 -26.91 46.25 -84.75
C ASN A 342 -26.07 45.03 -85.13
N GLU A 343 -26.39 44.39 -86.26
CA GLU A 343 -25.54 43.38 -86.87
C GLU A 343 -24.61 44.05 -87.87
N SER A 344 -23.30 43.77 -87.82
CA SER A 344 -22.49 43.59 -89.06
C SER A 344 -21.04 43.15 -88.82
N ILE A 345 -20.73 41.99 -89.41
CA ILE A 345 -19.56 41.72 -90.27
C ILE A 345 -18.16 41.49 -89.61
N SER A 346 -17.77 40.21 -89.70
CA SER A 346 -16.44 39.66 -90.03
C SER A 346 -15.21 39.88 -89.12
N SER A 347 -15.01 38.92 -88.22
CA SER A 347 -14.00 37.85 -88.38
C SER A 347 -12.62 38.11 -89.02
N GLN A 348 -11.60 37.53 -88.35
CA GLN A 348 -10.24 37.11 -88.80
C GLN A 348 -9.01 38.02 -88.57
N THR A 349 -8.25 37.69 -87.53
CA THR A 349 -6.80 37.33 -87.58
C THR A 349 -6.37 36.78 -86.20
N THR A 350 -6.28 35.46 -85.97
CA THR A 350 -5.20 34.49 -86.28
C THR A 350 -4.29 34.12 -85.10
N THR A 351 -4.21 32.81 -84.82
CA THR A 351 -3.05 32.03 -84.34
C THR A 351 -2.42 32.24 -82.96
N ARG A 352 -2.46 31.15 -82.17
CA ARG A 352 -1.33 30.51 -81.42
C ARG A 352 -0.72 31.30 -80.23
N LYS A 353 -0.17 30.67 -79.18
CA LYS A 353 0.10 29.24 -78.92
C LYS A 353 -0.01 28.91 -77.42
N THR A 354 -0.35 27.66 -77.16
CA THR A 354 -0.39 26.91 -75.89
C THR A 354 0.95 26.78 -75.13
N LYS A 355 0.86 26.70 -73.79
CA LYS A 355 1.56 25.76 -72.84
C LYS A 355 3.11 25.75 -72.81
N GLU A 356 3.83 25.18 -71.83
CA GLU A 356 3.46 24.30 -70.69
C GLU A 356 4.36 24.49 -69.42
N SER A 357 4.47 23.44 -68.59
CA SER A 357 5.23 23.24 -67.34
C SER A 357 6.76 23.08 -67.55
N HIS A 358 7.67 22.64 -66.65
CA HIS A 358 7.70 21.97 -65.33
C HIS A 358 9.04 22.36 -64.61
N LYS A 359 9.16 22.50 -63.27
CA LYS A 359 9.47 21.50 -62.20
C LYS A 359 10.97 21.06 -62.07
N ASN A 360 11.54 21.17 -60.85
CA ASN A 360 12.86 20.67 -60.36
C ASN A 360 14.12 21.37 -60.95
N GLU A 361 15.36 21.34 -60.39
CA GLU A 361 15.96 20.63 -59.22
C GLU A 361 17.26 21.32 -58.66
N THR A 362 17.53 21.17 -57.35
CA THR A 362 18.84 21.07 -56.59
C THR A 362 20.06 22.04 -56.74
N GLU A 363 21.04 21.83 -55.84
CA GLU A 363 22.40 22.42 -55.64
C GLU A 363 22.42 23.84 -55.02
N ASP A 364 22.97 24.15 -53.83
CA ASP A 364 24.10 23.70 -52.98
C ASP A 364 25.37 24.58 -53.11
N LEU A 365 25.72 25.30 -52.03
CA LEU A 365 27.11 25.61 -51.65
C LEU A 365 27.23 26.22 -50.24
N THR A 366 28.12 25.61 -49.46
CA THR A 366 29.01 26.07 -48.36
C THR A 366 29.32 27.59 -48.29
N THR A 367 29.72 28.23 -47.17
CA THR A 367 30.69 27.80 -46.13
C THR A 367 30.78 28.73 -44.88
N LYS A 368 31.17 28.17 -43.71
CA LYS A 368 31.95 28.72 -42.55
C LYS A 368 31.68 30.15 -41.95
N GLU A 369 31.40 30.27 -40.63
CA GLU A 369 32.32 30.67 -39.51
C GLU A 369 32.18 32.16 -39.09
N GLU A 370 32.52 32.67 -37.89
CA GLU A 370 33.13 32.16 -36.62
C GLU A 370 32.48 32.97 -35.44
N THR A 371 32.21 32.44 -34.21
CA THR A 371 33.01 32.46 -32.94
C THR A 371 33.42 33.87 -32.39
N THR A 372 33.62 34.18 -31.09
CA THR A 372 33.33 33.53 -29.77
C THR A 372 33.18 34.59 -28.61
N PRO A 373 33.85 34.57 -27.42
CA PRO A 373 33.27 34.08 -26.14
C PRO A 373 33.41 35.05 -24.92
N GLU A 374 33.57 34.44 -23.71
CA GLU A 374 34.19 34.91 -22.45
C GLU A 374 33.21 35.54 -21.42
N SER A 375 32.91 34.93 -20.25
CA SER A 375 33.69 34.43 -19.07
C SER A 375 34.13 35.56 -18.10
N VAL A 376 34.24 35.42 -16.77
CA VAL A 376 35.06 34.56 -15.87
C VAL A 376 34.24 34.30 -14.56
N ALA A 377 34.17 33.11 -13.90
CA ALA A 377 35.06 32.46 -12.89
C ALA A 377 35.44 33.34 -11.65
N GLU A 378 35.93 32.89 -10.47
CA GLU A 378 36.54 31.65 -9.90
C GLU A 378 35.97 31.44 -8.43
N VAL A 379 36.47 30.77 -7.35
CA VAL A 379 37.51 29.77 -6.89
C VAL A 379 37.16 29.43 -5.40
N GLU A 380 37.44 28.29 -4.70
CA GLU A 380 37.73 26.90 -5.11
C GLU A 380 36.90 25.82 -4.34
N GLU A 381 37.23 25.09 -3.24
CA GLU A 381 38.38 24.93 -2.30
C GLU A 381 38.37 23.48 -1.64
N GLU A 382 38.89 23.25 -0.41
CA GLU A 382 39.30 21.92 0.15
C GLU A 382 38.45 21.38 1.38
N GLN A 383 38.66 20.21 2.05
CA GLN A 383 39.83 19.31 2.18
C GLN A 383 39.56 17.86 2.71
N SER A 384 40.06 16.81 2.01
CA SER A 384 40.38 15.43 2.51
C SER A 384 39.19 14.57 3.10
N GLN A 385 39.29 13.35 3.69
CA GLN A 385 40.23 12.20 3.90
C GLN A 385 39.30 10.98 4.25
N ALA A 386 39.43 9.68 3.93
CA ALA A 386 40.46 8.67 3.58
C ALA A 386 40.88 7.70 4.74
N ASP A 387 40.47 6.42 4.68
CA ASP A 387 41.22 5.25 5.20
C ASP A 387 40.71 3.91 4.58
N THR A 388 41.48 2.79 4.61
CA THR A 388 41.18 1.52 3.88
C THR A 388 41.92 0.26 4.36
N ILE A 389 41.19 -0.82 4.73
CA ILE A 389 41.65 -2.24 4.78
C ILE A 389 40.42 -3.14 4.46
N THR A 390 40.32 -3.92 3.36
CA THR A 390 40.92 -5.25 3.04
C THR A 390 40.46 -6.36 4.02
N THR A 391 39.99 -7.57 3.67
CA THR A 391 40.55 -8.58 2.75
C THR A 391 39.49 -9.60 2.30
N THR A 392 39.75 -10.29 1.18
CA THR A 392 38.94 -11.39 0.59
C THR A 392 38.94 -12.72 1.37
N SER A 393 37.89 -13.53 1.18
CA SER A 393 38.04 -15.00 1.00
C SER A 393 36.83 -15.66 0.31
N THR A 394 37.00 -16.08 -0.94
CA THR A 394 36.06 -16.97 -1.64
C THR A 394 36.27 -18.42 -1.23
N LYS A 395 35.20 -19.23 -1.15
CA LYS A 395 35.33 -20.69 -0.99
C LYS A 395 34.19 -21.46 -1.66
N THR A 396 34.41 -21.84 -2.92
CA THR A 396 33.55 -22.75 -3.68
C THR A 396 33.55 -24.15 -3.06
N LYS A 397 32.39 -24.84 -3.02
CA LYS A 397 32.35 -26.28 -2.74
C LYS A 397 31.19 -27.03 -3.42
N SER A 398 31.54 -27.67 -4.53
CA SER A 398 31.08 -29.01 -4.95
C SER A 398 29.61 -29.40 -4.69
N LYS A 399 28.74 -29.15 -5.67
CA LYS A 399 27.41 -29.77 -5.76
C LYS A 399 27.55 -31.26 -6.08
N LYS A 400 27.21 -32.16 -5.15
CA LYS A 400 27.32 -33.62 -5.33
C LYS A 400 25.95 -34.24 -5.63
N THR A 401 25.74 -34.66 -6.87
CA THR A 401 24.52 -35.34 -7.32
C THR A 401 24.33 -36.68 -6.62
N LYS A 402 23.09 -37.02 -6.24
CA LYS A 402 22.69 -38.41 -6.01
C LYS A 402 21.22 -38.59 -6.41
N ASN A 403 20.96 -39.60 -7.22
CA ASN A 403 19.61 -39.96 -7.65
C ASN A 403 18.83 -40.55 -6.46
N ASN A 404 17.51 -40.55 -6.56
CA ASN A 404 16.74 -41.68 -6.00
C ASN A 404 15.59 -42.07 -6.95
N THR A 405 15.18 -43.33 -6.84
CA THR A 405 14.40 -44.03 -7.87
C THR A 405 12.89 -43.79 -7.74
N LYS A 406 12.19 -43.68 -8.88
CA LYS A 406 10.73 -43.75 -8.95
C LYS A 406 10.32 -45.22 -8.97
N THR A 407 9.49 -45.64 -8.01
CA THR A 407 8.85 -46.97 -8.02
C THR A 407 7.34 -46.79 -7.90
N GLU A 408 6.60 -47.38 -8.84
CA GLU A 408 5.14 -47.42 -8.83
C GLU A 408 4.66 -48.77 -8.29
N SER A 409 3.59 -48.78 -7.49
CA SER A 409 2.83 -50.00 -7.22
C SER A 409 1.38 -49.64 -6.88
N THR A 410 0.50 -49.87 -7.85
CA THR A 410 -0.96 -49.71 -7.70
C THR A 410 -1.54 -50.90 -6.93
N THR A 411 -2.45 -50.66 -5.99
CA THR A 411 -3.44 -51.67 -5.59
C THR A 411 -4.76 -51.02 -5.21
N THR A 412 -5.81 -51.38 -5.95
CA THR A 412 -7.22 -51.20 -5.57
C THR A 412 -7.62 -52.22 -4.51
N ASN A 413 -8.69 -51.95 -3.75
CA ASN A 413 -9.73 -52.95 -3.49
C ASN A 413 -11.02 -52.32 -2.95
N THR A 414 -12.14 -53.01 -3.18
CA THR A 414 -13.51 -52.56 -2.89
C THR A 414 -14.32 -53.73 -2.31
N THR A 415 -14.90 -53.54 -1.12
CA THR A 415 -16.06 -54.26 -0.53
C THR A 415 -16.53 -53.40 0.65
N GLU A 416 -17.74 -52.86 0.67
CA GLU A 416 -19.06 -53.50 0.92
C GLU A 416 -19.32 -53.92 2.38
N SER A 417 -20.20 -53.13 3.00
CA SER A 417 -21.36 -53.50 3.85
C SER A 417 -21.36 -54.78 4.69
N ILE A 418 -21.71 -54.61 5.98
CA ILE A 418 -22.84 -55.32 6.63
C ILE A 418 -23.31 -54.55 7.88
N GLN A 419 -24.55 -54.80 8.30
CA GLN A 419 -25.27 -54.08 9.37
C GLN A 419 -24.91 -54.56 10.78
N VAL A 420 -25.04 -53.66 11.76
CA VAL A 420 -26.02 -53.79 12.87
C VAL A 420 -26.74 -52.46 12.99
#